data_AF-A0A938VA09-F1
#
_entry.id   AF-A0A938VA09-F1
#
_cell.length_a   1.000
_cell.length_b   1.000
_cell.length_c   1.000
_cell.angle_alpha   90.00
_cell.angle_beta   90.00
_cell.angle_gamma   90.00
#
_symmetry.space_group_name_H-M   'P 1'
#
loop_
_entity.id
_entity.type
_entity.pdbx_description
1 polymer ?
#
loop_
_entity_poly.entity_id
_entity_poly.type
_entity_poly.pdbx_seq_one_letter_code
_entity_poly.pdbx_strand_id
1 'polypeptide(L)'
;MSKSCCASYYPRGSRQLRRMRGGPTRASQRTRSAWPRPDIRVLAAAFERGEDGREVRVKDRAGDPVPLRLLIYDRILRAAQAQRVAVQENDLDRFQTLLEERERLLVKVEGLNQELGDEDRERAATLIRRILDADRETEGRLSEQISLVGAELGSLSHGRAALTAYGYATRAAGVHARGDLAP
;
A
#
# COMPACT_ATOMS: atom_id res chain seq x y z
N MET A 1 -28.03 41.78 -28.32
CA MET A 1 -26.61 41.55 -28.71
C MET A 1 -25.76 41.66 -27.46
N SER A 2 -25.01 40.60 -27.15
CA SER A 2 -24.31 40.36 -25.89
C SER A 2 -23.20 41.37 -25.58
N LYS A 3 -23.27 41.93 -24.38
CA LYS A 3 -22.13 42.35 -23.54
C LYS A 3 -21.82 41.14 -22.64
N SER A 4 -20.65 40.86 -22.10
CA SER A 4 -19.31 41.43 -22.11
C SER A 4 -18.44 40.46 -21.31
N CYS A 5 -17.14 40.42 -21.61
CA CYS A 5 -16.07 39.84 -20.78
C CYS A 5 -16.19 40.21 -19.29
N CYS A 6 -15.67 39.36 -18.38
CA CYS A 6 -14.37 39.61 -17.74
C CYS A 6 -14.04 38.64 -16.58
N ALA A 7 -12.81 38.12 -16.66
CA ALA A 7 -11.81 37.97 -15.60
C ALA A 7 -12.29 37.61 -14.17
N SER A 8 -12.06 36.35 -13.78
CA SER A 8 -12.03 35.96 -12.36
C SER A 8 -10.70 36.38 -11.75
N TYR A 9 -10.79 37.38 -10.88
CA TYR A 9 -9.76 37.93 -10.01
C TYR A 9 -9.54 36.95 -8.83
N TYR A 10 -8.37 36.32 -8.73
CA TYR A 10 -7.99 35.56 -7.53
C TYR A 10 -7.39 36.51 -6.48
N PRO A 11 -7.99 36.67 -5.29
CA PRO A 11 -7.28 37.28 -4.18
C PRO A 11 -6.41 36.22 -3.47
N ARG A 12 -5.10 36.49 -3.46
CA ARG A 12 -4.15 35.94 -2.47
C ARG A 12 -4.47 36.54 -1.09
N GLY A 13 -4.52 35.67 -0.08
CA GLY A 13 -4.47 36.03 1.35
C GLY A 13 -4.77 34.78 2.18
N SER A 14 -3.79 33.93 2.51
CA SER A 14 -2.91 34.02 3.69
C SER A 14 -3.65 34.25 5.02
N ARG A 15 -3.80 33.19 5.83
CA ARG A 15 -3.12 33.00 7.13
C ARG A 15 -3.86 32.01 8.04
N GLN A 16 -3.04 31.27 8.78
CA GLN A 16 -3.30 30.59 10.05
C GLN A 16 -4.14 29.30 10.04
N LEU A 17 -3.47 28.17 9.84
CA LEU A 17 -3.69 27.03 10.73
C LEU A 17 -2.39 26.69 11.45
N ARG A 18 -2.36 27.14 12.70
CA ARG A 18 -1.33 26.90 13.70
C ARG A 18 -1.63 25.54 14.34
N ARG A 19 -0.62 24.68 14.37
CA ARG A 19 -0.38 23.60 15.35
C ARG A 19 -1.47 22.52 15.50
N MET A 20 -1.23 21.39 14.84
CA MET A 20 -1.26 20.08 15.51
C MET A 20 -0.03 19.28 15.08
N ARG A 21 1.10 19.53 15.78
CA ARG A 21 2.25 18.62 15.78
C ARG A 21 2.06 17.63 16.91
N GLY A 22 1.31 16.56 16.66
CA GLY A 22 1.47 15.30 17.37
C GLY A 22 2.54 14.49 16.65
N GLY A 23 3.82 14.86 16.83
CA GLY A 23 4.91 14.04 16.34
C GLY A 23 4.98 12.73 17.16
N PRO A 24 5.26 11.58 16.54
CA PRO A 24 5.46 10.35 17.27
C PRO A 24 6.60 10.53 18.28
N THR A 25 6.34 10.17 19.54
CA THR A 25 7.29 10.18 20.64
C THR A 25 8.51 9.33 20.27
N ARG A 26 9.71 9.81 20.65
CA ARG A 26 11.03 9.14 20.47
C ARG A 26 11.12 7.72 21.04
N ALA A 27 10.06 7.21 21.68
CA ALA A 27 9.98 5.87 22.24
C ALA A 27 9.60 4.76 21.22
N SER A 28 9.05 5.10 20.05
CA SER A 28 8.58 4.07 19.08
C SER A 28 9.68 3.53 18.13
N GLN A 29 10.91 4.01 18.22
CA GLN A 29 11.99 3.63 17.29
C GLN A 29 12.87 2.44 17.74
N ARG A 30 12.55 1.81 18.88
CA ARG A 30 13.47 0.82 19.52
C ARG A 30 13.08 -0.65 19.41
N THR A 31 12.11 -1.01 18.58
CA THR A 31 11.83 -2.40 18.20
C THR A 31 11.85 -2.56 16.69
N ARG A 32 12.92 -2.09 16.04
CA ARG A 32 13.28 -2.60 14.71
C ARG A 32 13.59 -4.08 14.89
N SER A 33 12.58 -4.88 14.59
CA SER A 33 12.59 -6.33 14.62
C SER A 33 13.93 -6.88 14.15
N ALA A 34 14.61 -7.54 15.09
CA ALA A 34 15.81 -8.32 14.84
C ALA A 34 15.41 -9.60 14.08
N TRP A 35 15.03 -9.47 12.82
CA TRP A 35 14.97 -10.62 11.93
C TRP A 35 16.29 -10.70 11.18
N PRO A 36 17.03 -11.82 11.30
CA PRO A 36 18.28 -11.99 10.56
C PRO A 36 17.96 -11.90 9.07
N ARG A 37 18.48 -10.86 8.41
CA ARG A 37 18.42 -10.71 6.96
C ARG A 37 19.33 -11.79 6.35
N PRO A 38 18.80 -12.79 5.65
CA PRO A 38 19.67 -13.66 4.85
C PRO A 38 20.38 -12.79 3.80
N ASP A 39 21.70 -12.87 3.77
CA ASP A 39 22.55 -11.99 2.98
C ASP A 39 22.18 -12.08 1.49
N ILE A 40 21.75 -10.95 0.91
CA ILE A 40 21.36 -10.83 -0.51
C ILE A 40 22.54 -11.22 -1.40
N ARG A 41 23.78 -11.06 -0.92
CA ARG A 41 25.01 -11.42 -1.66
C ARG A 41 25.14 -12.93 -1.86
N VAL A 42 24.64 -13.75 -0.94
CA VAL A 42 24.67 -15.22 -1.07
C VAL A 42 23.71 -15.68 -2.17
N LEU A 43 22.59 -15.00 -2.35
CA LEU A 43 21.65 -15.29 -3.44
C LEU A 43 22.13 -14.77 -4.79
N ALA A 44 22.77 -13.60 -4.82
CA ALA A 44 23.36 -13.06 -6.05
C ALA A 44 24.55 -13.90 -6.55
N ALA A 45 25.40 -14.40 -5.64
CA ALA A 45 26.56 -15.24 -6.01
C ALA A 45 26.19 -16.66 -6.49
N ALA A 46 25.01 -17.16 -6.13
CA ALA A 46 24.47 -18.42 -6.67
C ALA A 46 23.87 -18.23 -8.08
N PHE A 47 23.51 -17.00 -8.43
CA PHE A 47 22.82 -16.63 -9.67
C PHE A 47 23.78 -16.49 -10.87
N GLU A 48 24.97 -15.91 -10.69
CA GLU A 48 25.96 -15.76 -11.77
C GLU A 48 26.61 -17.07 -12.25
N ARG A 49 26.27 -18.21 -11.64
CA ARG A 49 26.83 -19.54 -11.98
C ARG A 49 25.84 -20.51 -12.62
N GLY A 50 24.61 -20.08 -12.89
CA GLY A 50 23.53 -20.97 -13.34
C GLY A 50 23.19 -20.88 -14.83
N GLU A 51 24.11 -21.27 -15.72
CA GLU A 51 23.79 -21.46 -17.16
C GLU A 51 23.61 -22.94 -17.57
N ASP A 52 23.97 -23.91 -16.71
CA ASP A 52 24.11 -25.32 -17.14
C ASP A 52 23.01 -26.30 -16.68
N GLY A 53 21.83 -25.83 -16.29
CA GLY A 53 20.75 -26.74 -15.84
C GLY A 53 21.12 -27.58 -14.59
N ARG A 54 22.17 -27.19 -13.85
CA ARG A 54 22.56 -27.85 -12.60
C ARG A 54 21.61 -27.46 -11.48
N GLU A 55 21.24 -28.44 -10.67
CA GLU A 55 20.34 -28.28 -9.54
C GLU A 55 20.91 -27.31 -8.50
N VAL A 56 20.44 -26.05 -8.49
CA VAL A 56 20.90 -25.02 -7.54
C VAL A 56 20.27 -25.27 -6.18
N ARG A 57 21.01 -25.97 -5.31
CA ARG A 57 20.63 -26.15 -3.90
C ARG A 57 21.39 -25.18 -3.01
N VAL A 58 20.67 -24.52 -2.12
CA VAL A 58 21.21 -23.61 -1.11
C VAL A 58 20.98 -24.25 0.26
N LYS A 59 21.98 -24.19 1.14
CA LYS A 59 21.83 -24.70 2.51
C LYS A 59 20.84 -23.84 3.29
N ASP A 60 19.91 -24.48 3.97
CA ASP A 60 19.02 -23.82 4.91
C ASP A 60 19.72 -23.51 6.25
N ARG A 61 18.96 -23.12 7.28
CA ARG A 61 19.50 -22.79 8.60
C ARG A 61 20.01 -24.02 9.38
N ALA A 62 19.52 -25.21 9.04
CA ALA A 62 20.01 -26.48 9.60
C ALA A 62 21.23 -27.01 8.82
N GLY A 63 21.54 -26.41 7.67
CA GLY A 63 22.64 -26.80 6.80
C GLY A 63 22.21 -27.77 5.70
N ASP A 64 20.91 -28.09 5.62
CA ASP A 64 20.35 -29.03 4.67
C ASP A 64 20.16 -28.37 3.30
N PRO A 65 20.50 -29.06 2.19
CA PRO A 65 20.38 -28.50 0.87
C PRO A 65 18.90 -28.41 0.45
N VAL A 66 18.42 -27.17 0.25
CA VAL A 66 17.05 -26.88 -0.20
C VAL A 66 17.09 -26.22 -1.58
N PRO A 67 16.19 -26.59 -2.52
CA PRO A 67 16.06 -25.89 -3.79
C PRO A 67 15.87 -24.39 -3.61
N LEU A 68 16.62 -23.59 -4.37
CA LEU A 68 16.50 -22.13 -4.33
C LEU A 68 15.06 -21.65 -4.56
N ARG A 69 14.32 -22.29 -5.49
CA ARG A 69 12.91 -22.00 -5.76
C ARG A 69 12.02 -22.11 -4.51
N LEU A 70 12.23 -23.10 -3.64
CA LEU A 70 11.49 -23.22 -2.37
C LEU A 70 11.82 -22.10 -1.39
N LEU A 71 13.09 -21.68 -1.32
CA LEU A 71 13.49 -20.56 -0.46
C LEU A 71 12.87 -19.24 -0.92
N ILE A 72 12.70 -19.05 -2.23
CA ILE A 72 12.03 -17.86 -2.77
C ILE A 72 10.54 -17.91 -2.43
N TYR A 73 9.85 -19.06 -2.57
CA TYR A 73 8.46 -19.18 -2.15
C TYR A 73 8.26 -18.92 -0.65
N ASP A 74 9.15 -19.39 0.23
CA ASP A 74 9.08 -19.07 1.67
C ASP A 74 9.21 -17.56 1.91
N ARG A 75 10.09 -16.87 1.17
CA ARG A 75 10.21 -15.40 1.27
C ARG A 75 8.98 -14.68 0.76
N ILE A 76 8.40 -15.12 -0.34
CA ILE A 76 7.14 -14.57 -0.87
C ILE A 76 6.03 -14.73 0.18
N LEU A 77 5.94 -15.89 0.83
CA LEU A 77 4.98 -16.13 1.91
C LEU A 77 5.18 -15.17 3.09
N ARG A 78 6.42 -14.95 3.53
CA ARG A 78 6.72 -13.99 4.60
C ARG A 78 6.35 -12.56 4.19
N ALA A 79 6.62 -12.17 2.94
CA ALA A 79 6.23 -10.87 2.41
C ALA A 79 4.69 -10.72 2.40
N ALA A 80 3.95 -11.71 1.91
CA ALA A 80 2.48 -11.72 1.92
C ALA A 80 1.90 -11.59 3.33
N GLN A 81 2.46 -12.33 4.30
CA GLN A 81 2.05 -12.22 5.71
C GLN A 81 2.36 -10.82 6.29
N ALA A 82 3.50 -10.24 5.94
CA ALA A 82 3.87 -8.89 6.37
C ALA A 82 2.99 -7.81 5.72
N GLN A 83 2.59 -8.00 4.46
CA GLN A 83 1.63 -7.13 3.76
C GLN A 83 0.29 -7.11 4.49
N ARG A 84 -0.23 -8.30 4.85
CA ARG A 84 -1.45 -8.42 5.65
C ARG A 84 -1.37 -7.62 6.96
N VAL A 85 -0.24 -7.72 7.68
CA VAL A 85 -0.01 -6.95 8.91
C VAL A 85 0.04 -5.45 8.64
N ALA A 86 0.73 -5.01 7.58
CA ALA A 86 0.78 -3.60 7.21
C ALA A 86 -0.62 -3.02 6.91
N VAL A 87 -1.48 -3.77 6.23
CA VAL A 87 -2.88 -3.37 6.00
C VAL A 87 -3.68 -3.27 7.31
N GLN A 88 -3.49 -4.23 8.24
CA GLN A 88 -4.12 -4.19 9.56
C GLN A 88 -3.69 -2.97 10.38
N GLU A 89 -2.43 -2.56 10.23
CA GLU A 89 -1.83 -1.40 10.91
C GLU A 89 -2.14 -0.07 10.17
N ASN A 90 -2.83 -0.11 9.03
CA ASN A 90 -3.04 1.03 8.11
C ASN A 90 -1.72 1.68 7.62
N ASP A 91 -0.62 0.93 7.57
CA ASP A 91 0.68 1.37 7.08
C ASP A 91 0.81 1.09 5.57
N LEU A 92 0.18 1.95 4.76
CA LEU A 92 0.13 1.80 3.30
C LEU A 92 1.51 1.99 2.63
N ASP A 93 2.39 2.81 3.21
CA ASP A 93 3.74 3.02 2.69
C ASP A 93 4.59 1.74 2.84
N ARG A 94 4.48 1.08 4.00
CA ARG A 94 5.12 -0.21 4.22
C ARG A 94 4.51 -1.30 3.34
N PHE A 95 3.19 -1.32 3.18
CA PHE A 95 2.52 -2.24 2.28
C PHE A 95 3.07 -2.14 0.84
N GLN A 96 3.20 -0.91 0.32
CA GLN A 96 3.74 -0.65 -1.01
C GLN A 96 5.19 -1.16 -1.15
N THR A 97 6.04 -0.89 -0.16
CA THR A 97 7.43 -1.37 -0.16
C THR A 97 7.51 -2.90 -0.21
N LEU A 98 6.64 -3.58 0.54
CA LEU A 98 6.58 -5.05 0.56
C LEU A 98 6.03 -5.63 -0.76
N LEU A 99 5.12 -4.92 -1.42
CA LEU A 99 4.60 -5.30 -2.74
C LEU A 99 5.72 -5.30 -3.80
N GLU A 100 6.52 -4.24 -3.85
CA GLU A 100 7.67 -4.15 -4.76
C GLU A 100 8.75 -5.20 -4.45
N GLU A 101 8.98 -5.52 -3.17
CA GLU A 101 9.85 -6.64 -2.80
C GLU A 101 9.32 -7.97 -3.34
N ARG A 102 8.02 -8.21 -3.18
CA ARG A 102 7.38 -9.45 -3.62
C ARG A 102 7.37 -9.60 -5.14
N GLU A 103 7.09 -8.54 -5.89
CA GLU A 103 7.18 -8.54 -7.35
C GLU A 103 8.59 -8.92 -7.82
N ARG A 104 9.63 -8.37 -7.19
CA ARG A 104 11.02 -8.75 -7.48
C ARG A 104 11.32 -10.22 -7.17
N LEU A 105 10.68 -10.81 -6.15
CA LEU A 105 10.82 -12.24 -5.85
C LEU A 105 10.08 -13.12 -6.86
N LEU A 106 8.90 -12.68 -7.33
CA LEU A 106 8.13 -13.38 -8.36
C LEU A 106 8.89 -13.45 -9.68
N VAL A 107 9.40 -12.31 -10.16
CA VAL A 107 10.26 -12.26 -11.36
C VAL A 107 11.48 -13.18 -11.21
N LYS A 108 12.08 -13.24 -10.02
CA LYS A 108 13.21 -14.14 -9.76
C LYS A 108 12.83 -15.61 -9.87
N VAL A 109 11.70 -16.04 -9.31
CA VAL A 109 11.30 -17.47 -9.34
C VAL A 109 10.83 -17.91 -10.73
N GLU A 110 10.25 -16.99 -11.51
CA GLU A 110 9.90 -17.20 -12.91
C GLU A 110 11.14 -17.40 -13.79
N GLY A 111 12.21 -16.64 -13.54
CA GLY A 111 13.48 -16.78 -14.24
C GLY A 111 14.30 -18.03 -13.86
N LEU A 112 13.88 -18.82 -12.86
CA LEU A 112 14.59 -20.03 -12.48
C LEU A 112 14.20 -21.21 -13.38
N ASN A 113 15.16 -21.70 -14.18
CA ASN A 113 15.06 -23.00 -14.83
C ASN A 113 15.49 -24.13 -13.88
N GLN A 114 14.74 -24.30 -12.77
CA GLN A 114 14.97 -25.33 -11.76
C GLN A 114 13.76 -26.27 -11.69
N GLU A 115 13.96 -27.52 -12.08
CA GLU A 115 13.01 -28.59 -11.82
C GLU A 115 13.01 -28.96 -10.33
N LEU A 116 11.83 -29.30 -9.82
CA LEU A 116 11.65 -29.76 -8.44
C LEU A 116 11.34 -31.25 -8.45
N GLY A 117 11.95 -32.00 -7.53
CA GLY A 117 11.54 -33.37 -7.23
C GLY A 117 10.12 -33.42 -6.66
N ASP A 118 9.51 -34.61 -6.61
CA ASP A 118 8.10 -34.76 -6.21
C ASP A 118 7.82 -34.23 -4.79
N GLU A 119 8.70 -34.52 -3.82
CA GLU A 119 8.58 -34.01 -2.45
C GLU A 119 8.66 -32.47 -2.40
N ASP A 120 9.61 -31.88 -3.12
CA ASP A 120 9.76 -30.43 -3.16
C ASP A 120 8.64 -29.74 -3.95
N ARG A 121 8.03 -30.42 -4.94
CA ARG A 121 6.81 -29.92 -5.60
C ARG A 121 5.63 -29.85 -4.65
N GLU A 122 5.41 -30.86 -3.80
CA GLU A 122 4.33 -30.82 -2.80
C GLU A 122 4.57 -29.73 -1.75
N ARG A 123 5.83 -29.54 -1.34
CA ARG A 123 6.23 -28.42 -0.47
C ARG A 123 5.96 -27.07 -1.13
N ALA A 124 6.30 -26.92 -2.41
CA ALA A 124 6.03 -25.70 -3.17
C ALA A 124 4.52 -25.44 -3.28
N ALA A 125 3.73 -26.46 -3.60
CA ALA A 125 2.27 -26.36 -3.68
C ALA A 125 1.66 -25.93 -2.34
N THR A 126 2.19 -26.42 -1.23
CA THR A 126 1.79 -26.01 0.12
C THR A 126 2.14 -24.55 0.41
N LEU A 127 3.34 -24.09 0.04
CA LEU A 127 3.72 -22.68 0.17
C LEU A 127 2.83 -21.77 -0.68
N ILE A 128 2.56 -22.16 -1.93
CA ILE A 128 1.70 -21.41 -2.86
C ILE A 128 0.29 -21.27 -2.31
N ARG A 129 -0.33 -22.35 -1.81
CA ARG A 129 -1.65 -22.28 -1.17
C ARG A 129 -1.67 -21.27 -0.02
N ARG A 130 -0.66 -21.31 0.86
CA ARG A 130 -0.56 -20.38 1.99
C ARG A 130 -0.35 -18.93 1.56
N ILE A 131 0.36 -18.69 0.45
CA ILE A 131 0.50 -17.36 -0.15
C ILE A 131 -0.87 -16.85 -0.61
N LEU A 132 -1.59 -17.67 -1.38
CA LEU A 132 -2.91 -17.31 -1.90
C LEU A 132 -3.93 -17.05 -0.80
N ASP A 133 -3.89 -17.81 0.29
CA ASP A 133 -4.77 -17.58 1.44
C ASP A 133 -4.45 -16.24 2.13
N ALA A 134 -3.17 -15.91 2.30
CA ALA A 134 -2.77 -14.60 2.83
C ALA A 134 -3.19 -13.44 1.91
N ASP A 135 -3.18 -13.66 0.60
CA ASP A 135 -3.61 -12.67 -0.39
C ASP A 135 -5.11 -12.40 -0.30
N ARG A 136 -5.93 -13.46 -0.27
CA ARG A 136 -7.39 -13.34 -0.13
C ARG A 136 -7.77 -12.58 1.14
N GLU A 137 -7.11 -12.88 2.25
CA GLU A 137 -7.35 -12.17 3.51
C GLU A 137 -6.98 -10.68 3.42
N THR A 138 -5.88 -10.37 2.73
CA THR A 138 -5.41 -9.00 2.53
C THR A 138 -6.36 -8.24 1.61
N GLU A 139 -6.79 -8.85 0.51
CA GLU A 139 -7.77 -8.30 -0.45
C GLU A 139 -9.11 -8.01 0.23
N GLY A 140 -9.62 -8.94 1.05
CA GLY A 140 -10.86 -8.74 1.80
C GLY A 140 -10.79 -7.50 2.71
N ARG A 141 -9.67 -7.31 3.41
CA ARG A 141 -9.45 -6.15 4.28
C ARG A 141 -9.35 -4.84 3.52
N LEU A 142 -8.59 -4.83 2.42
CA LEU A 142 -8.48 -3.64 1.57
C LEU A 142 -9.85 -3.25 0.98
N SER A 143 -10.64 -4.24 0.55
CA SER A 143 -11.99 -4.02 0.00
C SER A 143 -12.94 -3.43 1.05
N GLU A 144 -12.87 -3.91 2.29
CA GLU A 144 -13.62 -3.35 3.42
C GLU A 144 -13.22 -1.90 3.70
N GLN A 145 -11.91 -1.62 3.76
CA GLN A 145 -11.39 -0.25 3.98
C GLN A 145 -11.79 0.72 2.86
N ILE A 146 -11.70 0.29 1.59
CA ILE A 146 -12.14 1.09 0.44
C ILE A 146 -13.63 1.41 0.53
N SER A 147 -14.44 0.44 0.94
CA SER A 147 -15.89 0.62 1.10
C SER A 147 -16.21 1.65 2.20
N LEU A 148 -15.50 1.58 3.33
CA LEU A 148 -15.64 2.55 4.43
C LEU A 148 -15.26 3.96 3.98
N VAL A 149 -14.09 4.12 3.36
CA VAL A 149 -13.64 5.42 2.84
C VAL A 149 -14.60 5.96 1.79
N GLY A 150 -15.15 5.11 0.93
CA GLY A 150 -16.17 5.49 -0.06
C GLY A 150 -17.43 6.09 0.60
N ALA A 151 -17.91 5.50 1.69
CA ALA A 151 -19.05 6.01 2.44
C ALA A 151 -18.75 7.36 3.12
N GLU A 152 -17.54 7.53 3.67
CA GLU A 152 -17.09 8.78 4.28
C GLU A 152 -16.97 9.91 3.23
N LEU A 153 -16.39 9.62 2.07
CA LEU A 153 -16.29 10.57 0.95
C LEU A 153 -17.68 10.99 0.46
N GLY A 154 -18.63 10.05 0.40
CA GLY A 154 -20.04 10.35 0.11
C GLY A 154 -20.62 11.35 1.09
N SER A 155 -20.41 11.15 2.40
CA SER A 155 -20.88 12.06 3.46
C SER A 155 -20.24 13.45 3.35
N LEU A 156 -18.94 13.54 3.06
CA LEU A 156 -18.24 14.81 2.85
C LEU A 156 -18.79 15.58 1.64
N SER A 157 -19.11 14.88 0.55
CA SER A 157 -19.72 15.47 -0.64
C SER A 157 -21.08 16.12 -0.32
N HIS A 158 -21.93 15.40 0.42
CA HIS A 158 -23.22 15.92 0.89
C HIS A 158 -23.05 17.15 1.78
N GLY A 159 -22.10 17.11 2.73
CA GLY A 159 -21.79 18.26 3.58
C GLY A 159 -21.36 19.50 2.78
N ARG A 160 -20.50 19.32 1.76
CA ARG A 160 -20.09 20.41 0.87
C ARG A 160 -21.26 20.98 0.07
N ALA A 161 -22.15 20.13 -0.43
CA ALA A 161 -23.35 20.57 -1.16
C ALA A 161 -24.29 21.38 -0.26
N ALA A 162 -24.53 20.92 0.97
CA ALA A 162 -25.37 21.63 1.94
C ALA A 162 -24.79 23.00 2.31
N LEU A 163 -23.48 23.07 2.60
CA LEU A 163 -22.80 24.35 2.88
C LEU A 163 -22.85 25.31 1.69
N THR A 164 -22.70 24.77 0.48
CA THR A 164 -22.80 25.56 -0.76
C THR A 164 -24.21 26.13 -0.94
N ALA A 165 -25.24 25.30 -0.74
CA ALA A 165 -26.65 25.72 -0.82
C ALA A 165 -26.98 26.79 0.22
N TYR A 166 -26.52 26.63 1.46
CA TYR A 166 -26.67 27.64 2.51
C TYR A 166 -25.99 28.97 2.14
N GLY A 167 -24.77 28.92 1.58
CA GLY A 167 -24.06 30.09 1.08
C GLY A 167 -24.76 30.81 -0.08
N TYR A 168 -25.58 30.11 -0.87
CA TYR A 168 -26.45 30.74 -1.87
C TYR A 168 -27.71 31.35 -1.23
N ALA A 169 -28.38 30.63 -0.34
CA ALA A 169 -29.59 31.09 0.34
C ALA A 169 -29.34 32.38 1.16
N THR A 170 -28.23 32.42 1.90
CA THR A 170 -27.82 33.61 2.68
C THR A 170 -27.51 34.81 1.80
N ARG A 171 -26.86 34.61 0.65
CA ARG A 171 -26.61 35.70 -0.32
C ARG A 171 -27.91 36.20 -0.95
N ALA A 172 -28.82 35.31 -1.34
CA ALA A 172 -30.12 35.70 -1.88
C ALA A 172 -30.96 36.48 -0.84
N ALA A 173 -30.99 36.05 0.41
CA ALA A 173 -31.66 36.76 1.49
C ALA A 173 -31.03 38.13 1.80
N GLY A 174 -29.69 38.23 1.73
CA GLY A 174 -28.97 39.50 1.89
C GLY A 174 -29.19 40.51 0.76
N VAL A 175 -29.61 40.07 -0.44
CA VAL A 175 -29.98 40.94 -1.56
C VAL A 175 -31.39 41.54 -1.34
N HIS A 176 -32.31 40.79 -0.74
CA HIS A 176 -33.65 41.31 -0.40
C HIS A 176 -33.61 42.31 0.76
N ALA A 177 -32.76 42.11 1.77
CA ALA A 177 -32.66 43.03 2.91
C ALA A 177 -32.09 44.43 2.57
N ARG A 178 -31.54 44.64 1.37
CA ARG A 178 -31.03 45.96 0.91
C ARG A 178 -31.94 46.67 -0.10
N GLY A 179 -33.06 46.06 -0.50
CA GLY A 179 -34.02 46.65 -1.44
C GLY A 179 -35.05 47.59 -0.81
N ASP A 180 -35.29 47.47 0.50
CA ASP A 180 -36.38 48.18 1.21
C ASP A 180 -35.93 49.50 1.89
N LEU A 181 -34.77 50.02 1.52
CA LEU A 181 -34.25 51.31 1.99
C LEU A 181 -33.95 52.23 0.79
N ALA A 182 -34.99 52.61 0.06
CA ALA A 182 -34.97 53.81 -0.78
C ALA A 182 -36.26 54.63 -0.48
N PRO A 183 -36.12 55.93 -0.14
CA PRO A 183 -37.24 56.80 0.23
C PRO A 183 -38.14 57.17 -0.97
#